data_AF-S4NWY0-F1
#
_entry.id   AF-S4NWY0-F1
#
_cell.length_a   1.000
_cell.length_b   1.000
_cell.length_c   1.000
_cell.angle_alpha   90.00
_cell.angle_beta   90.00
_cell.angle_gamma   90.00
#
_symmetry.space_group_name_H-M   'P 1'
#
loop_
_entity.id
_entity.type
_entity.pdbx_description
1 polymer ?
#
loop_
_entity_poly.entity_id
_entity_poly.type
_entity_poly.pdbx_seq_one_letter_code
_entity_poly.pdbx_strand_id
1 'polypeptide(L)'
;MQSSGHVAARVLAGVALALSVAARAGHGRRDYKDSERLNADISLWIDERQVRMFSGISMQVFAIVNGNISPYILDPNFSHKLPIIPSEVGYVNFTWRSKKRYYYDFDTLTSSDPKVLKPPLLSIKTKGRVPKTPKEFSIFLPCMGNVSGVATFEIGLELKNHRGNPLKGTPLRLNLKKECAQRG
;
A
#
# COMPACT_ATOMS: atom_id res chain seq x y z
N MET A 1 48.84 11.07 76.30
CA MET A 1 47.63 10.41 75.77
C MET A 1 47.81 10.35 74.26
N GLN A 2 48.46 9.30 73.73
CA GLN A 2 47.82 8.08 73.18
C GLN A 2 46.67 8.43 72.22
N SER A 3 46.60 8.03 70.95
CA SER A 3 47.15 6.85 70.25
C SER A 3 47.13 7.16 68.73
N SER A 4 48.16 6.80 67.96
CA SER A 4 48.23 5.58 67.10
C SER A 4 47.14 5.53 66.00
N GLY A 5 47.42 5.31 64.72
CA GLY A 5 48.66 4.95 64.05
C GLY A 5 48.43 4.79 62.54
N HIS A 6 49.55 4.95 61.84
CA HIS A 6 49.89 4.63 60.45
C HIS A 6 49.20 3.41 59.83
N VAL A 7 48.96 3.45 58.51
CA VAL A 7 49.51 2.53 57.47
C VAL A 7 49.36 3.29 56.12
N ALA A 8 50.44 3.81 55.50
CA ALA A 8 51.27 3.21 54.44
C ALA A 8 50.47 2.79 53.18
N ALA A 9 50.88 2.99 51.92
CA ALA A 9 52.18 2.98 51.27
C ALA A 9 52.04 3.71 49.89
N ARG A 10 52.99 4.55 49.44
CA ARG A 10 54.15 4.24 48.56
C ARG A 10 53.77 3.39 47.32
N VAL A 11 54.21 3.62 46.08
CA VAL A 11 55.20 4.51 45.43
C VAL A 11 54.95 4.42 43.91
N LEU A 12 55.43 5.45 43.21
CA LEU A 12 55.51 5.72 41.78
C LEU A 12 55.96 4.56 40.87
N ALA A 13 55.51 4.55 39.61
CA ALA A 13 56.35 4.70 38.41
C ALA A 13 55.52 4.47 37.13
N GLY A 14 55.64 5.40 36.17
CA GLY A 14 54.99 5.28 34.86
C GLY A 14 55.77 4.42 33.87
N VAL A 15 55.12 3.99 32.79
CA VAL A 15 55.71 3.67 31.47
C VAL A 15 54.65 3.93 30.40
N ALA A 16 55.03 4.66 29.36
CA ALA A 16 54.24 4.94 28.16
C ALA A 16 54.19 3.73 27.20
N LEU A 17 53.14 3.58 26.39
CA LEU A 17 53.23 3.26 24.95
C LEU A 17 51.84 3.14 24.30
N ALA A 18 51.75 3.72 23.10
CA ALA A 18 50.58 3.80 22.23
C ALA A 18 50.30 2.48 21.48
N LEU A 19 49.04 2.28 21.02
CA LEU A 19 48.64 2.02 19.63
C LEU A 19 47.22 1.41 19.52
N SER A 20 46.34 2.17 18.84
CA SER A 20 45.41 1.75 17.77
C SER A 20 44.28 0.74 18.04
N VAL A 21 43.03 1.11 17.69
CA VAL A 21 42.31 0.67 16.46
C VAL A 21 40.79 0.92 16.56
N ALA A 22 40.28 1.59 15.51
CA ALA A 22 38.93 1.57 14.93
C ALA A 22 37.74 2.19 15.70
N ALA A 23 37.26 3.26 15.06
CA ALA A 23 35.91 3.81 15.15
C ALA A 23 34.81 2.73 15.21
N ARG A 24 33.85 2.89 16.11
CA ARG A 24 32.51 2.31 15.99
C ARG A 24 31.42 3.38 16.07
N ALA A 25 31.53 4.38 15.20
CA ALA A 25 30.35 5.10 14.73
C ALA A 25 29.61 4.20 13.73
N GLY A 26 28.74 3.31 14.23
CA GLY A 26 28.08 2.31 13.38
C GLY A 26 26.84 1.62 13.96
N HIS A 27 26.22 2.17 15.01
CA HIS A 27 25.05 1.54 15.66
C HIS A 27 23.68 2.13 15.29
N GLY A 28 23.60 3.11 14.37
CA GLY A 28 22.32 3.78 14.02
C GLY A 28 21.63 3.32 12.74
N ARG A 29 22.20 2.41 11.94
CA ARG A 29 21.69 2.07 10.59
C ARG A 29 21.06 0.68 10.43
N ARG A 30 21.18 -0.20 11.42
CA ARG A 30 20.61 -1.57 11.36
C ARG A 30 19.14 -1.61 11.76
N ASP A 31 18.73 -0.74 12.68
CA ASP A 31 17.38 -0.77 13.28
C ASP A 31 16.28 -0.34 12.30
N TYR A 32 16.57 0.65 11.45
CA TYR A 32 15.60 1.17 10.47
C TYR A 32 15.24 0.15 9.37
N LYS A 33 16.18 -0.71 8.99
CA LYS A 33 15.96 -1.72 7.94
C LYS A 33 15.21 -2.94 8.48
N ASP A 34 15.27 -3.18 9.78
CA ASP A 34 14.54 -4.27 10.43
C ASP A 34 13.09 -3.86 10.73
N SER A 35 12.83 -2.60 11.07
CA SER A 35 11.46 -2.09 11.23
C SER A 35 10.62 -2.14 9.94
N GLU A 36 11.19 -1.85 8.76
CA GLU A 36 10.55 -2.06 7.46
C GLU A 36 10.34 -3.55 7.13
N ARG A 37 11.24 -4.43 7.61
CA ARG A 37 11.11 -5.88 7.40
C ARG A 37 10.06 -6.49 8.30
N LEU A 38 9.94 -6.02 9.53
CA LEU A 38 8.98 -6.43 10.55
C LEU A 38 7.58 -5.85 10.31
N ASN A 39 7.45 -4.69 9.64
CA ASN A 39 6.16 -4.01 9.38
C ASN A 39 5.64 -4.08 7.93
N ALA A 40 6.31 -4.78 7.01
CA ALA A 40 5.81 -4.90 5.64
C ALA A 40 4.64 -5.90 5.56
N ASP A 41 3.44 -5.39 5.85
CA ASP A 41 2.17 -6.09 5.73
C ASP A 41 1.66 -6.04 4.26
N ILE A 42 0.34 -6.00 4.04
CA ILE A 42 -0.29 -5.83 2.73
C ILE A 42 -0.15 -4.38 2.23
N SER A 43 0.15 -4.23 0.94
CA SER A 43 0.08 -2.95 0.23
C SER A 43 -0.63 -3.13 -1.10
N LEU A 44 -1.37 -2.10 -1.53
CA LEU A 44 -2.13 -2.03 -2.78
C LEU A 44 -2.00 -0.60 -3.33
N TRP A 45 -1.60 -0.45 -4.59
CA TRP A 45 -1.35 0.85 -5.21
C TRP A 45 -1.55 0.84 -6.72
N ILE A 46 -1.60 2.03 -7.29
CA ILE A 46 -1.49 2.29 -8.73
C ILE A 46 -0.07 2.78 -9.01
N ASP A 47 0.60 2.19 -9.99
CA ASP A 47 1.97 2.53 -10.34
C ASP A 47 2.11 3.88 -11.04
N GLU A 48 3.28 4.49 -10.87
CA GLU A 48 3.60 5.81 -11.42
C GLU A 48 3.28 5.96 -12.90
N ARG A 49 3.62 4.94 -13.70
CA ARG A 49 3.36 4.96 -15.14
C ARG A 49 1.88 5.18 -15.42
N GLN A 50 1.00 4.52 -14.67
CA GLN A 50 -0.43 4.63 -14.90
C GLN A 50 -0.99 5.96 -14.38
N VAL A 51 -0.53 6.45 -13.24
CA VAL A 51 -0.92 7.76 -12.74
C VAL A 51 -0.52 8.85 -13.73
N ARG A 52 0.72 8.79 -14.25
CA ARG A 52 1.23 9.75 -15.25
C ARG A 52 0.41 9.74 -16.53
N MET A 53 -0.03 8.56 -17.00
CA MET A 53 -0.87 8.47 -18.20
C MET A 53 -2.24 9.16 -18.04
N PHE A 54 -2.79 9.20 -16.81
CA PHE A 54 -4.11 9.77 -16.58
C PHE A 54 -4.10 11.22 -16.07
N SER A 55 -3.08 11.63 -15.31
CA SER A 55 -3.02 12.95 -14.67
C SER A 55 -1.86 13.83 -15.14
N GLY A 56 -0.88 13.27 -15.85
CA GLY A 56 0.40 13.94 -16.14
C GLY A 56 1.36 13.99 -14.96
N ILE A 57 0.99 13.46 -13.78
CA ILE A 57 1.78 13.49 -12.55
C ILE A 57 2.50 12.15 -12.35
N SER A 58 3.79 12.22 -12.02
CA SER A 58 4.61 11.06 -11.68
C SER A 58 4.57 10.76 -10.18
N MET A 59 3.69 9.86 -9.75
CA MET A 59 3.70 9.29 -8.39
C MET A 59 3.01 7.93 -8.30
N GLN A 60 3.32 7.14 -7.28
CA GLN A 60 2.50 5.99 -6.89
C GLN A 60 1.35 6.46 -5.99
N VAL A 61 0.14 5.94 -6.25
CA VAL A 61 -1.05 6.25 -5.45
C VAL A 61 -1.43 5.00 -4.66
N PHE A 62 -1.27 5.04 -3.34
CA PHE A 62 -1.44 3.86 -2.47
C PHE A 62 -2.83 3.80 -1.84
N ALA A 63 -3.62 2.79 -2.15
CA ALA A 63 -4.85 2.54 -1.41
C ALA A 63 -4.61 1.94 -0.02
N ILE A 64 -3.62 1.05 0.08
CA ILE A 64 -3.23 0.39 1.32
C ILE A 64 -1.70 0.43 1.42
N VAL A 65 -1.19 0.84 2.57
CA VAL A 65 0.25 0.86 2.89
C VAL A 65 0.47 0.12 4.19
N ASN A 66 1.21 -0.99 4.13
CA ASN A 66 1.61 -1.77 5.30
C ASN A 66 0.41 -2.11 6.23
N GLY A 67 -0.69 -2.54 5.63
CA GLY A 67 -1.91 -2.95 6.35
C GLY A 67 -2.81 -1.80 6.78
N ASN A 68 -2.46 -0.55 6.47
CA ASN A 68 -3.29 0.60 6.77
C ASN A 68 -3.91 1.14 5.48
N ILE A 69 -5.23 1.39 5.49
CA ILE A 69 -5.90 2.06 4.39
C ILE A 69 -5.50 3.53 4.42
N SER A 70 -5.17 4.08 3.26
CA SER A 70 -4.78 5.48 3.16
C SER A 70 -5.93 6.41 3.58
N PRO A 71 -5.67 7.45 4.39
CA PRO A 71 -6.71 8.31 4.96
C PRO A 71 -7.63 8.94 3.93
N TYR A 72 -7.11 9.28 2.75
CA TYR A 72 -7.91 9.90 1.69
C TYR A 72 -8.99 8.98 1.12
N ILE A 73 -8.83 7.65 1.19
CA ILE A 73 -9.85 6.68 0.77
C ILE A 73 -10.98 6.59 1.80
N LEU A 74 -10.66 6.84 3.07
CA LEU A 74 -11.63 6.80 4.16
C LEU A 74 -12.48 8.08 4.24
N ASP A 75 -12.17 9.10 3.44
CA ASP A 75 -13.00 10.30 3.31
C ASP A 75 -14.37 9.91 2.72
N PRO A 76 -15.49 10.18 3.40
CA PRO A 76 -16.84 9.91 2.87
C PRO A 76 -17.12 10.58 1.52
N ASN A 77 -16.41 11.67 1.21
CA ASN A 77 -16.54 12.39 -0.05
C ASN A 77 -15.49 12.00 -1.09
N PHE A 78 -14.67 10.97 -0.84
CA PHE A 78 -13.59 10.53 -1.73
C PHE A 78 -14.09 10.39 -3.18
N SER A 79 -15.16 9.62 -3.38
CA SER A 79 -15.78 9.38 -4.68
C SER A 79 -16.24 10.65 -5.41
N HIS A 80 -16.72 11.65 -4.67
CA HIS A 80 -17.19 12.92 -5.24
C HIS A 80 -16.04 13.85 -5.67
N LYS A 81 -14.85 13.64 -5.11
CA LYS A 81 -13.64 14.41 -5.41
C LYS A 81 -12.86 13.85 -6.59
N LEU A 82 -13.16 12.62 -7.02
CA LEU A 82 -12.49 11.99 -8.14
C LEU A 82 -13.08 12.46 -9.49
N PRO A 83 -12.23 12.69 -10.50
CA PRO A 83 -12.70 13.00 -11.84
C PRO A 83 -13.42 11.80 -12.44
N ILE A 84 -14.28 12.06 -13.42
CA ILE A 84 -14.90 11.01 -14.24
C ILE A 84 -13.79 10.33 -15.05
N ILE A 85 -13.78 8.99 -15.05
CA ILE A 85 -12.83 8.21 -15.85
C ILE A 85 -13.19 8.41 -17.34
N PRO A 86 -12.27 8.89 -18.19
CA PRO A 86 -12.56 9.20 -19.60
C PRO A 86 -12.87 7.97 -20.45
N SER A 87 -13.47 8.18 -21.63
CA SER A 87 -13.92 7.13 -22.56
C SER A 87 -12.79 6.18 -23.01
N GLU A 88 -11.57 6.72 -23.14
CA GLU A 88 -10.38 6.06 -23.68
C GLU A 88 -9.77 5.07 -22.67
N VAL A 89 -10.06 5.24 -21.38
CA VAL A 89 -9.52 4.41 -20.31
C VAL A 89 -10.32 3.13 -20.18
N GLY A 90 -9.89 2.06 -20.85
CA GLY A 90 -10.57 0.76 -20.81
C GLY A 90 -10.30 -0.07 -19.55
N TYR A 91 -9.22 0.21 -18.82
CA TYR A 91 -8.85 -0.53 -17.62
C TYR A 91 -7.90 0.26 -16.71
N VAL A 92 -7.81 -0.16 -15.45
CA VAL A 92 -6.85 0.35 -14.46
C VAL A 92 -6.05 -0.84 -13.91
N ASN A 93 -4.74 -0.65 -13.73
CA ASN A 93 -3.80 -1.65 -13.23
C ASN A 93 -3.49 -1.33 -11.76
N PHE A 94 -3.69 -2.33 -10.93
CA PHE A 94 -3.35 -2.26 -9.53
C PHE A 94 -2.23 -3.24 -9.25
N THR A 95 -1.26 -2.78 -8.47
CA THR A 95 -0.20 -3.63 -7.96
C THR A 95 -0.40 -3.83 -6.47
N TRP A 96 -0.28 -5.08 -6.04
CA TRP A 96 -0.37 -5.43 -4.63
C TRP A 96 0.61 -6.51 -4.24
N ARG A 97 0.85 -6.60 -2.94
CA ARG A 97 1.60 -7.69 -2.32
C ARG A 97 1.25 -7.78 -0.85
N SER A 98 1.50 -8.94 -0.25
CA SER A 98 1.57 -9.05 1.20
C SER A 98 2.61 -10.08 1.62
N LYS A 99 3.48 -9.72 2.58
CA LYS A 99 4.37 -10.71 3.20
C LYS A 99 3.58 -11.69 4.08
N LYS A 100 2.52 -11.20 4.74
CA LYS A 100 1.60 -11.99 5.55
C LYS A 100 0.57 -12.69 4.65
N ARG A 101 -0.11 -13.70 5.20
CA ARG A 101 -1.18 -14.41 4.47
C ARG A 101 -2.48 -13.61 4.56
N TYR A 102 -2.85 -12.96 3.45
CA TYR A 102 -4.16 -12.34 3.24
C TYR A 102 -4.93 -13.03 2.12
N TYR A 103 -6.23 -13.08 2.29
CA TYR A 103 -7.20 -13.47 1.28
C TYR A 103 -8.05 -12.26 0.92
N TYR A 104 -8.33 -12.12 -0.36
CA TYR A 104 -9.18 -11.07 -0.89
C TYR A 104 -10.50 -11.65 -1.34
N ASP A 105 -11.54 -10.82 -1.26
CA ASP A 105 -12.87 -11.09 -1.76
C ASP A 105 -13.40 -9.81 -2.41
N PHE A 106 -13.55 -9.83 -3.73
CA PHE A 106 -14.27 -8.81 -4.48
C PHE A 106 -15.76 -9.18 -4.48
N ASP A 107 -16.47 -8.69 -3.46
CA ASP A 107 -17.86 -9.06 -3.18
C ASP A 107 -18.87 -8.20 -3.96
N THR A 108 -18.46 -7.03 -4.44
CA THR A 108 -19.27 -6.15 -5.28
C THR A 108 -18.51 -5.75 -6.54
N LEU A 109 -19.12 -6.02 -7.70
CA LEU A 109 -18.71 -5.54 -9.02
C LEU A 109 -19.98 -5.22 -9.79
N THR A 110 -20.44 -3.97 -9.75
CA THR A 110 -21.74 -3.58 -10.32
C THR A 110 -21.64 -2.32 -11.16
N SER A 111 -22.64 -2.10 -12.00
CA SER A 111 -22.83 -0.88 -12.78
C SER A 111 -24.24 -0.37 -12.58
N SER A 112 -24.40 0.95 -12.46
CA SER A 112 -25.70 1.62 -12.35
C SER A 112 -26.49 1.57 -13.67
N ASP A 113 -25.79 1.49 -14.80
CA ASP A 113 -26.41 1.37 -16.12
C ASP A 113 -25.63 0.38 -17.01
N PRO A 114 -26.00 -0.92 -16.96
CA PRO A 114 -25.40 -1.95 -17.80
C PRO A 114 -25.57 -1.75 -19.32
N LYS A 115 -26.46 -0.85 -19.76
CA LYS A 115 -26.63 -0.52 -21.19
C LYS A 115 -25.61 0.51 -21.68
N VAL A 116 -24.95 1.23 -20.77
CA VAL A 116 -23.84 2.15 -21.08
C VAL A 116 -22.51 1.49 -20.75
N LEU A 117 -22.38 0.97 -19.52
CA LEU A 117 -21.17 0.38 -18.96
C LEU A 117 -21.51 -0.96 -18.32
N LYS A 118 -20.93 -2.06 -18.80
CA LYS A 118 -21.09 -3.36 -18.14
C LYS A 118 -20.38 -3.36 -16.78
N PRO A 119 -20.78 -4.25 -15.84
CA PRO A 119 -20.08 -4.41 -14.57
C PRO A 119 -18.56 -4.60 -14.75
N PRO A 120 -17.72 -4.07 -13.85
CA PRO A 120 -16.27 -4.21 -13.94
C PRO A 120 -15.83 -5.68 -13.94
N LEU A 121 -14.79 -5.99 -14.71
CA LEU A 121 -14.21 -7.34 -14.77
C LEU A 121 -12.79 -7.33 -14.20
N LEU A 122 -12.40 -8.41 -13.53
CA LEU A 122 -11.06 -8.56 -12.97
C LEU A 122 -10.20 -9.45 -13.88
N SER A 123 -8.90 -9.16 -14.00
CA SER A 123 -7.95 -10.09 -14.64
C SER A 123 -7.55 -11.28 -13.74
N ILE A 124 -8.09 -11.32 -12.53
CA ILE A 124 -7.91 -12.37 -11.53
C ILE A 124 -9.29 -12.90 -11.09
N LYS A 125 -9.33 -14.00 -10.34
CA LYS A 125 -10.58 -14.49 -9.71
C LYS A 125 -11.12 -13.43 -8.74
N THR A 126 -12.42 -13.49 -8.42
CA THR A 126 -13.04 -12.58 -7.43
C THR A 126 -12.60 -12.88 -6.00
N LYS A 127 -12.24 -14.13 -5.70
CA LYS A 127 -11.68 -14.54 -4.41
C LYS A 127 -10.36 -15.25 -4.59
N GLY A 128 -9.44 -15.04 -3.66
CA GLY A 128 -8.16 -15.71 -3.70
C GLY A 128 -7.19 -15.22 -2.65
N ARG A 129 -5.92 -15.57 -2.83
CA ARG A 129 -4.84 -15.18 -1.93
C ARG A 129 -4.04 -14.05 -2.54
N VAL A 130 -3.70 -13.04 -1.73
CA VAL A 130 -2.83 -11.94 -2.12
C VAL A 130 -1.40 -12.49 -2.35
N PRO A 131 -0.73 -12.12 -3.46
CA PRO A 131 0.59 -12.63 -3.79
C PRO A 131 1.67 -12.12 -2.82
N LYS A 132 2.74 -12.91 -2.65
CA LYS A 132 3.87 -12.55 -1.78
C LYS A 132 4.74 -11.44 -2.38
N THR A 133 4.94 -11.50 -3.71
CA THR A 133 5.67 -10.51 -4.48
C THR A 133 4.71 -9.50 -5.10
N PRO A 134 5.15 -8.27 -5.42
CA PRO A 134 4.37 -7.35 -6.24
C PRO A 134 3.85 -8.07 -7.48
N LYS A 135 2.54 -8.04 -7.69
CA LYS A 135 1.92 -8.56 -8.89
C LYS A 135 0.80 -7.64 -9.31
N GLU A 136 0.72 -7.38 -10.61
CA GLU A 136 -0.36 -6.60 -11.20
C GLU A 136 -1.63 -7.45 -11.36
N PHE A 137 -2.77 -6.79 -11.19
CA PHE A 137 -4.05 -7.20 -11.74
C PHE A 137 -4.75 -5.98 -12.31
N SER A 138 -5.71 -6.22 -13.20
CA SER A 138 -6.42 -5.16 -13.91
C SER A 138 -7.90 -5.22 -13.57
N ILE A 139 -8.51 -4.04 -13.49
CA ILE A 139 -9.96 -3.88 -13.47
C ILE A 139 -10.36 -3.27 -14.81
N PHE A 140 -11.09 -4.05 -15.61
CA PHE A 140 -11.61 -3.62 -16.90
C PHE A 140 -12.94 -2.89 -16.71
N LEU A 141 -13.13 -1.82 -17.47
CA LEU A 141 -14.32 -0.95 -17.47
C LEU A 141 -15.01 -0.99 -18.84
N PRO A 142 -15.66 -2.12 -19.20
CA PRO A 142 -16.19 -2.35 -20.53
C PRO A 142 -17.44 -1.52 -20.86
N CYS A 143 -17.25 -0.47 -21.66
CA CYS A 143 -18.36 0.24 -22.31
C CYS A 143 -19.06 -0.67 -23.34
N MET A 144 -20.37 -0.47 -23.54
CA MET A 144 -21.12 -1.18 -24.59
C MET A 144 -20.68 -0.80 -26.01
N GLY A 145 -20.22 0.44 -26.20
CA GLY A 145 -19.63 0.95 -27.44
C GLY A 145 -20.63 1.48 -28.47
N ASN A 146 -21.92 1.20 -28.29
CA ASN A 146 -23.01 1.69 -29.14
C ASN A 146 -23.83 2.83 -28.52
N VAL A 147 -23.58 3.19 -27.26
CA VAL A 147 -24.27 4.24 -26.53
C VAL A 147 -23.24 5.12 -25.83
N SER A 148 -23.36 6.43 -25.98
CA SER A 148 -22.61 7.42 -25.20
C SER A 148 -23.33 7.73 -23.89
N GLY A 149 -22.58 7.93 -22.81
CA GLY A 149 -23.14 8.30 -21.51
C GLY A 149 -22.14 8.18 -20.37
N VAL A 150 -22.56 8.62 -19.18
CA VAL A 150 -21.80 8.45 -17.94
C VAL A 150 -22.54 7.46 -17.06
N ALA A 151 -21.83 6.43 -16.61
CA ALA A 151 -22.37 5.45 -15.67
C ALA A 151 -21.49 5.39 -14.42
N THR A 152 -22.12 5.06 -13.30
CA THR A 152 -21.43 4.78 -12.05
C THR A 152 -21.19 3.28 -11.93
N PHE A 153 -20.02 2.89 -11.43
CA PHE A 153 -19.74 1.50 -11.08
C PHE A 153 -19.27 1.40 -9.63
N GLU A 154 -19.55 0.27 -9.01
CA GLU A 154 -19.15 -0.01 -7.64
C GLU A 154 -18.17 -1.18 -7.58
N ILE A 155 -17.12 -1.03 -6.78
CA ILE A 155 -16.17 -2.08 -6.44
C ILE A 155 -16.12 -2.23 -4.93
N GLY A 156 -16.35 -3.45 -4.47
CA GLY A 156 -16.15 -3.89 -3.10
C GLY A 156 -14.91 -4.76 -2.99
N LEU A 157 -14.04 -4.47 -2.01
CA LEU A 157 -12.88 -5.32 -1.70
C LEU A 157 -12.78 -5.56 -0.19
N GLU A 158 -13.04 -6.80 0.22
CA GLU A 158 -12.78 -7.27 1.58
C GLU A 158 -11.42 -7.99 1.64
N LEU A 159 -10.64 -7.71 2.68
CA LEU A 159 -9.36 -8.37 2.93
C LEU A 159 -9.41 -9.05 4.28
N LYS A 160 -9.10 -10.35 4.34
CA LYS A 160 -9.06 -11.14 5.57
C LYS A 160 -7.67 -11.73 5.77
N ASN A 161 -7.20 -11.73 7.01
CA ASN A 161 -5.97 -12.43 7.35
C ASN A 161 -6.19 -13.96 7.39
N HIS A 162 -5.12 -14.74 7.62
CA HIS A 162 -5.21 -16.21 7.71
C HIS A 162 -6.15 -16.76 8.79
N ARG A 163 -6.56 -15.95 9.77
CA ARG A 163 -7.51 -16.33 10.83
C ARG A 163 -8.96 -15.96 10.48
N GLY A 164 -9.18 -15.38 9.29
CA GLY A 164 -10.50 -14.89 8.86
C GLY A 164 -10.85 -13.49 9.35
N ASN A 165 -9.99 -12.83 10.12
CA ASN A 165 -10.29 -11.48 10.62
C ASN A 165 -10.14 -10.45 9.49
N PRO A 166 -11.11 -9.53 9.33
CA PRO A 166 -11.03 -8.49 8.31
C PRO A 166 -9.93 -7.48 8.62
N LEU A 167 -9.31 -6.94 7.59
CA LEU A 167 -8.40 -5.79 7.68
C LEU A 167 -9.23 -4.57 8.07
N LYS A 168 -8.79 -3.82 9.08
CA LYS A 168 -9.52 -2.65 9.59
C LYS A 168 -9.80 -1.66 8.45
N GLY A 169 -11.07 -1.25 8.32
CA GLY A 169 -11.57 -0.35 7.29
C GLY A 169 -11.91 -1.02 5.96
N THR A 170 -11.79 -2.34 5.86
CA THR A 170 -12.42 -3.13 4.78
C THR A 170 -13.81 -3.64 5.22
N PRO A 171 -14.76 -3.87 4.31
CA PRO A 171 -14.63 -3.79 2.84
C PRO A 171 -14.41 -2.35 2.35
N LEU A 172 -13.45 -2.18 1.45
CA LEU A 172 -13.30 -0.94 0.69
C LEU A 172 -14.45 -0.86 -0.31
N ARG A 173 -15.26 0.19 -0.21
CA ARG A 173 -16.36 0.47 -1.14
C ARG A 173 -16.00 1.69 -1.96
N LEU A 174 -15.77 1.48 -3.26
CA LEU A 174 -15.48 2.55 -4.20
C LEU A 174 -16.65 2.68 -5.17
N ASN A 175 -17.18 3.89 -5.29
CA ASN A 175 -18.26 4.22 -6.20
C ASN A 175 -17.74 5.30 -7.16
N LEU A 176 -17.44 4.92 -8.40
CA LEU A 176 -16.69 5.75 -9.35
C LEU A 176 -17.50 5.97 -10.61
N LYS A 177 -17.25 7.08 -11.30
CA LYS A 177 -17.92 7.44 -12.55
C LYS A 177 -17.02 7.16 -13.74
N LYS A 178 -17.61 6.63 -14.81
CA LYS A 178 -16.95 6.35 -16.09
C LYS A 178 -17.79 6.94 -17.22
N GLU A 179 -17.15 7.69 -18.09
CA GLU A 179 -17.70 8.11 -19.36
C GLU A 179 -17.51 7.02 -20.40
N CYS A 180 -18.53 6.75 -21.20
CA CYS A 180 -18.50 5.88 -22.37
C CYS A 180 -18.91 6.69 -23.59
N ALA A 181 -18.24 6.47 -24.71
CA ALA A 181 -18.55 7.12 -25.97
C ALA A 181 -18.87 6.06 -27.01
N GLN A 182 -19.91 6.32 -27.81
CA GLN A 182 -20.17 5.57 -29.03
C GLN A 182 -19.03 5.83 -30.01
N ARG A 183 -18.40 4.75 -30.49
CA ARG A 183 -17.44 4.83 -31.59
C ARG A 183 -18.22 4.57 -32.88
N GLY A 184 -18.30 5.59 -33.74
CA GLY A 184 -18.94 5.52 -35.05
C GLY A 184 -18.22 4.58 -36.01
#